data_AF-A0A9X0BW05-F1
#
_entry.id   AF-A0A9X0BW05-F1
#
_cell.length_a   1.000
_cell.length_b   1.000
_cell.length_c   1.000
_cell.angle_alpha   90.00
_cell.angle_beta   90.00
_cell.angle_gamma   90.00
#
_symmetry.space_group_name_H-M   'P 1'
#
loop_
_entity.id
_entity.type
_entity.pdbx_description
1 polymer ?
#
loop_
_entity_poly.entity_id
_entity_poly.type
_entity_poly.pdbx_seq_one_letter_code
_entity_poly.pdbx_strand_id
1 'polypeptide(L)'
;MESIMATNVLNKANPIASPPGPVEAPAVSFLSSNSTTASVNIEAKAPFSAIQALFDHLHTHADDVAKLNATYPHRGVIKTAALHKTESDQKFTIDLSPMRNSRIPEALRESLDPHGLVEVLNFFNALSAQYVPTILSSLSILAGTDLAAAHTSYNMNYRLCDYNPNTAAPDSSNGCGAHTDYGTISIIFQNGTPGLELEETPSTWVPVPGDATVVLTGWCAVILSGGRVSAAKHRVRRAPGVRRLSAVLFVAPDLDVKLKPLGDSQPIRPFSETIMRGDLDVETFKDVMGKRWRYREGNEEMDNADSLSQDNEIENMVWG
;
A
#
# COMPACT_ATOMS: atom_id res chain seq x y z
N MET A 1 24.04 3.08 76.12
CA MET A 1 23.38 1.84 75.68
C MET A 1 22.17 2.27 74.87
N GLU A 2 22.18 1.94 73.57
CA GLU A 2 21.06 1.90 72.58
C GLU A 2 20.26 3.20 72.39
N SER A 3 20.33 4.00 71.31
CA SER A 3 20.33 3.81 69.84
C SER A 3 19.11 3.09 69.26
N ILE A 4 18.62 3.65 68.14
CA ILE A 4 17.68 3.14 67.12
C ILE A 4 16.25 3.70 67.26
N MET A 5 15.94 4.83 66.60
CA MET A 5 15.58 5.03 65.18
C MET A 5 14.06 4.91 64.94
N ALA A 6 13.44 6.07 64.72
CA ALA A 6 12.13 6.21 64.12
C ALA A 6 12.17 5.75 62.65
N THR A 7 11.32 4.81 62.31
CA THR A 7 11.15 4.28 60.95
C THR A 7 10.34 5.26 60.10
N ASN A 8 11.04 5.94 59.19
CA ASN A 8 10.44 6.73 58.13
C ASN A 8 9.95 5.80 57.01
N VAL A 9 8.65 5.81 56.76
CA VAL A 9 8.02 5.19 55.58
C VAL A 9 8.14 6.17 54.42
N LEU A 10 9.09 5.93 53.51
CA LEU A 10 9.21 6.67 52.24
C LEU A 10 9.33 5.68 51.08
N ASN A 11 8.33 5.73 50.21
CA ASN A 11 8.31 5.43 48.78
C ASN A 11 9.33 4.41 48.25
N LYS A 12 8.87 3.17 48.02
CA LYS A 12 9.44 2.30 46.99
C LYS A 12 9.07 2.86 45.62
N ALA A 13 9.93 3.67 45.03
CA ALA A 13 9.90 3.95 43.59
C ALA A 13 10.39 2.69 42.85
N ASN A 14 9.57 2.16 41.94
CA ASN A 14 10.01 1.17 40.97
C ASN A 14 11.10 1.79 40.07
N PRO A 15 12.16 1.05 39.71
CA PRO A 15 13.16 1.56 38.78
C PRO A 15 12.50 1.81 37.43
N ILE A 16 12.60 3.05 36.98
CA ILE A 16 12.23 3.51 35.64
C ILE A 16 13.08 2.70 34.65
N ALA A 17 12.42 1.97 33.75
CA ALA A 17 13.09 1.26 32.68
C ALA A 17 13.96 2.24 31.88
N SER A 18 15.21 1.85 31.60
CA SER A 18 16.11 2.62 30.75
C SER A 18 15.43 2.93 29.41
N PRO A 19 15.61 4.15 28.86
CA PRO A 19 15.08 4.48 27.54
C PRO A 19 15.64 3.48 26.52
N PRO A 20 14.83 3.07 25.52
CA PRO A 20 15.33 2.22 24.44
C PRO A 20 16.54 2.93 23.80
N GLY A 21 17.60 2.16 23.56
CA GLY A 21 18.79 2.65 22.89
C GLY A 21 18.46 3.25 21.52
N PRO A 22 19.37 4.04 20.93
CA PRO A 22 19.14 4.62 19.61
C PRO A 22 18.82 3.51 18.61
N VAL A 23 17.61 3.55 18.07
CA VAL A 23 17.20 2.73 16.92
C VAL A 23 18.12 3.15 15.77
N GLU A 24 18.86 2.20 15.20
CA GLU A 24 19.67 2.47 14.01
C GLU A 24 18.79 3.18 12.96
N ALA A 25 19.26 4.31 12.45
CA ALA A 25 18.57 5.00 11.37
C ALA A 25 18.45 4.02 10.20
N PRO A 26 17.24 3.84 9.62
CA PRO A 26 17.07 2.91 8.52
C PRO A 26 17.99 3.28 7.37
N ALA A 27 18.84 2.34 6.96
CA ALA A 27 19.69 2.50 5.80
C ALA A 27 18.81 2.53 4.54
N VAL A 28 19.05 3.52 3.68
CA VAL A 28 18.41 3.64 2.36
C VAL A 28 19.41 3.15 1.32
N SER A 29 19.13 2.02 0.67
CA SER A 29 19.94 1.53 -0.46
C SER A 29 19.10 1.52 -1.73
N PHE A 30 19.64 2.09 -2.81
CA PHE A 30 19.01 2.05 -4.13
C PHE A 30 19.40 0.76 -4.85
N LEU A 31 18.47 0.10 -5.53
CA LEU A 31 18.77 -1.11 -6.30
C LEU A 31 19.71 -0.84 -7.49
N SER A 32 19.80 0.41 -7.95
CA SER A 32 20.75 0.89 -8.96
C SER A 32 20.85 2.43 -8.95
N SER A 33 21.86 2.99 -9.62
CA SER A 33 22.08 4.45 -9.76
C SER A 33 20.99 5.19 -10.54
N ASN A 34 20.10 4.47 -11.23
CA ASN A 34 18.90 5.00 -11.91
C ASN A 34 17.60 4.50 -11.26
N SER A 35 17.67 3.87 -10.08
CA SER A 35 16.53 3.19 -9.49
C SER A 35 15.53 4.15 -8.87
N THR A 36 14.26 3.95 -9.19
CA THR A 36 13.10 4.61 -8.55
C THR A 36 12.74 3.98 -7.20
N THR A 37 13.58 3.09 -6.67
CA THR A 37 13.28 2.23 -5.51
C THR A 37 14.33 2.45 -4.43
N ALA A 38 13.89 2.85 -3.25
CA ALA A 38 14.68 2.96 -2.03
C ALA A 38 14.37 1.76 -1.12
N SER A 39 15.36 0.93 -0.79
CA SER A 39 15.19 -0.07 0.26
C SER A 39 15.29 0.64 1.60
N VAL A 40 14.17 0.79 2.29
CA VAL A 40 14.16 1.13 3.71
C VAL A 40 14.27 -0.20 4.46
N ASN A 41 15.20 -0.31 5.41
CA ASN A 41 15.26 -1.47 6.30
C ASN A 41 14.00 -1.53 7.16
N ILE A 42 12.99 -2.21 6.63
CA ILE A 42 11.75 -2.52 7.32
C ILE A 42 11.93 -3.92 7.91
N GLU A 43 12.19 -3.98 9.21
CA GLU A 43 12.28 -5.25 9.95
C GLU A 43 10.92 -5.91 10.18
N ALA A 44 9.83 -5.18 9.94
CA ALA A 44 8.47 -5.69 10.09
C ALA A 44 8.24 -6.92 9.18
N LYS A 45 7.55 -7.92 9.71
CA LYS A 45 7.12 -9.10 8.97
C LYS A 45 5.61 -9.15 8.94
N ALA A 46 5.02 -9.22 7.73
CA ALA A 46 3.59 -9.38 7.61
C ALA A 46 3.14 -10.74 8.19
N PRO A 47 2.01 -10.80 8.90
CA PRO A 47 1.52 -12.02 9.56
C PRO A 47 0.87 -12.95 8.54
N PHE A 48 1.67 -13.55 7.64
CA PHE A 48 1.14 -14.34 6.52
C PHE A 48 0.32 -15.55 6.94
N SER A 49 0.58 -16.15 8.11
CA SER A 49 -0.27 -17.20 8.67
C SER A 49 -1.68 -16.69 8.97
N ALA A 50 -1.81 -15.51 9.58
CA ALA A 50 -3.09 -14.87 9.86
C ALA A 50 -3.80 -14.41 8.58
N ILE A 51 -3.05 -13.83 7.63
CA ILE A 51 -3.58 -13.44 6.33
C ILE A 51 -4.14 -14.66 5.58
N GLN A 52 -3.41 -15.78 5.59
CA GLN A 52 -3.86 -17.01 4.96
C GLN A 52 -5.12 -17.57 5.64
N ALA A 53 -5.13 -17.64 6.97
CA ALA A 53 -6.30 -18.11 7.73
C ALA A 53 -7.55 -17.27 7.43
N LEU A 54 -7.39 -15.95 7.30
CA LEU A 54 -8.49 -15.04 6.97
C LEU A 54 -9.03 -15.32 5.56
N PHE A 55 -8.16 -15.48 4.56
CA PHE A 55 -8.59 -15.84 3.21
C PHE A 55 -9.25 -17.22 3.17
N ASP A 56 -8.68 -18.23 3.83
CA ASP A 56 -9.22 -19.59 3.84
C ASP A 56 -10.62 -19.63 4.46
N HIS A 57 -10.85 -18.86 5.53
CA HIS A 57 -12.18 -18.65 6.11
C HIS A 57 -13.13 -17.98 5.11
N LEU A 58 -12.75 -16.84 4.55
CA LEU A 58 -13.61 -16.05 3.66
C LEU A 58 -13.94 -16.76 2.34
N HIS A 59 -13.06 -17.63 1.83
CA HIS A 59 -13.35 -18.47 0.65
C HIS A 59 -14.48 -19.47 0.91
N THR A 60 -14.73 -19.84 2.16
CA THR A 60 -15.73 -20.84 2.55
C THR A 60 -16.96 -20.25 3.26
N HIS A 61 -16.93 -18.95 3.59
CA HIS A 61 -17.98 -18.26 4.36
C HIS A 61 -18.50 -17.02 3.62
N ALA A 62 -19.33 -17.25 2.59
CA ALA A 62 -19.89 -16.18 1.76
C ALA A 62 -20.71 -15.14 2.56
N ASP A 63 -21.35 -15.54 3.66
CA ASP A 63 -22.09 -14.63 4.54
C ASP A 63 -21.17 -13.62 5.21
N ASP A 64 -19.96 -14.02 5.62
CA ASP A 64 -19.00 -13.10 6.24
C ASP A 64 -18.38 -12.16 5.20
N VAL A 65 -18.17 -12.65 3.97
CA VAL A 65 -17.82 -11.80 2.81
C VAL A 65 -18.89 -10.73 2.57
N ALA A 66 -20.17 -11.12 2.58
CA ALA A 66 -21.29 -10.21 2.38
C ALA A 66 -21.37 -9.18 3.52
N LYS A 67 -21.21 -9.59 4.78
CA LYS A 67 -21.18 -8.68 5.93
C LYS A 67 -20.02 -7.70 5.85
N LEU A 68 -18.81 -8.15 5.51
CA LEU A 68 -17.64 -7.26 5.33
C LEU A 68 -17.88 -6.23 4.23
N ASN A 69 -18.43 -6.64 3.09
CA ASN A 69 -18.80 -5.72 2.02
C ASN A 69 -19.88 -4.72 2.44
N ALA A 70 -20.86 -5.13 3.26
CA ALA A 70 -21.92 -4.26 3.75
C ALA A 70 -21.39 -3.12 4.67
N THR A 71 -20.22 -3.30 5.31
CA THR A 71 -19.58 -2.23 6.11
C THR A 71 -19.14 -1.03 5.26
N TYR A 72 -19.01 -1.23 3.94
CA TYR A 72 -18.62 -0.22 2.99
C TYR A 72 -19.45 -0.35 1.70
N PRO A 73 -20.68 0.21 1.67
CA PRO A 73 -21.64 -0.04 0.60
C PRO A 73 -21.18 0.49 -0.76
N HIS A 74 -20.25 1.44 -0.79
CA HIS A 74 -19.65 1.90 -2.03
C HIS A 74 -18.55 0.92 -2.49
N ARG A 75 -18.90 0.00 -3.40
CA ARG A 75 -17.98 -0.95 -4.06
C ARG A 75 -17.40 -2.06 -3.16
N GLY A 76 -17.78 -2.14 -1.88
CA GLY A 76 -17.31 -3.19 -0.97
C GLY A 76 -15.81 -3.13 -0.66
N VAL A 77 -15.37 -4.05 0.18
CA VAL A 77 -13.95 -4.23 0.57
C VAL A 77 -13.34 -5.49 -0.03
N ILE A 78 -14.15 -6.46 -0.47
CA ILE A 78 -13.70 -7.71 -1.06
C ILE A 78 -13.89 -7.67 -2.57
N LYS A 79 -12.84 -8.03 -3.32
CA LYS A 79 -12.86 -8.13 -4.79
C LYS A 79 -12.68 -9.58 -5.22
N THR A 80 -13.62 -10.05 -6.04
CA THR A 80 -13.73 -11.46 -6.45
C THR A 80 -13.80 -11.66 -7.97
N ALA A 81 -13.45 -10.65 -8.76
CA ALA A 81 -13.54 -10.70 -10.23
C ALA A 81 -12.84 -11.91 -10.86
N ALA A 82 -11.70 -12.32 -10.28
CA ALA A 82 -10.96 -13.50 -10.72
C ALA A 82 -11.83 -14.77 -10.77
N LEU A 83 -12.87 -14.88 -9.94
CA LEU A 83 -13.77 -16.03 -9.92
C LEU A 83 -14.64 -16.17 -11.17
N HIS A 84 -14.81 -15.10 -11.96
CA HIS A 84 -15.77 -15.08 -13.07
C HIS A 84 -15.31 -14.32 -14.32
N LYS A 85 -14.20 -13.57 -14.27
CA LYS A 85 -13.62 -12.82 -15.40
C LYS A 85 -12.15 -13.22 -15.60
N THR A 86 -11.82 -13.85 -16.72
CA THR A 86 -10.45 -14.36 -16.97
C THR A 86 -9.51 -13.27 -17.49
N GLU A 87 -10.08 -12.20 -18.05
CA GLU A 87 -9.43 -10.97 -18.48
C GLU A 87 -9.10 -10.01 -17.33
N SER A 88 -9.65 -10.25 -16.13
CA SER A 88 -9.41 -9.43 -14.94
C SER A 88 -8.07 -9.77 -14.29
N ASP A 89 -7.66 -8.98 -13.30
CA ASP A 89 -6.57 -9.39 -12.40
C ASP A 89 -6.97 -10.69 -11.70
N GLN A 90 -6.10 -11.70 -11.74
CA GLN A 90 -6.37 -13.03 -11.21
C GLN A 90 -5.94 -13.10 -9.74
N LYS A 91 -6.62 -12.30 -8.91
CA LYS A 91 -6.40 -12.19 -7.47
C LYS A 91 -7.73 -11.97 -6.75
N PHE A 92 -7.85 -12.52 -5.55
CA PHE A 92 -8.86 -12.16 -4.58
C PHE A 92 -8.27 -11.12 -3.63
N THR A 93 -8.97 -10.02 -3.34
CA THR A 93 -8.42 -8.97 -2.47
C THR A 93 -9.35 -8.58 -1.33
N ILE A 94 -8.75 -8.10 -0.24
CA ILE A 94 -9.43 -7.45 0.88
C ILE A 94 -8.81 -6.05 1.04
N ASP A 95 -9.63 -5.02 0.86
CA ASP A 95 -9.24 -3.60 0.88
C ASP A 95 -9.72 -2.91 2.15
N LEU A 96 -8.79 -2.58 3.03
CA LEU A 96 -9.05 -1.99 4.32
C LEU A 96 -8.39 -0.61 4.45
N SER A 97 -8.76 0.10 5.49
CA SER A 97 -8.18 1.38 5.90
C SER A 97 -8.57 1.65 7.35
N PRO A 98 -7.88 2.52 8.08
CA PRO A 98 -8.29 2.90 9.43
C PRO A 98 -9.78 3.26 9.51
N MET A 99 -10.29 3.97 8.50
CA MET A 99 -11.71 4.31 8.41
C MET A 99 -12.60 3.09 8.15
N ARG A 100 -12.28 2.23 7.19
CA ARG A 100 -13.08 1.01 6.95
C ARG A 100 -13.11 0.10 8.16
N ASN A 101 -12.00 -0.05 8.87
CA ASN A 101 -11.93 -0.88 10.07
C ASN A 101 -12.87 -0.38 11.17
N SER A 102 -12.95 0.94 11.36
CA SER A 102 -13.85 1.53 12.36
C SER A 102 -15.33 1.27 12.08
N ARG A 103 -15.68 0.84 10.86
CA ARG A 103 -17.04 0.50 10.44
C ARG A 103 -17.34 -1.00 10.54
N ILE A 104 -16.34 -1.83 10.84
CA ILE A 104 -16.56 -3.27 11.04
C ILE A 104 -17.34 -3.44 12.36
N PRO A 105 -18.55 -4.03 12.35
CA PRO A 105 -19.30 -4.26 13.57
C PRO A 105 -18.52 -5.14 14.55
N GLU A 106 -18.60 -4.83 15.85
CA GLU A 106 -17.81 -5.54 16.87
C GLU A 106 -18.05 -7.06 16.84
N ALA A 107 -19.30 -7.51 16.71
CA ALA A 107 -19.62 -8.93 16.61
C ALA A 107 -18.98 -9.62 15.39
N LEU A 108 -18.87 -8.92 14.25
CA LEU A 108 -18.18 -9.45 13.06
C LEU A 108 -16.67 -9.47 13.26
N ARG A 109 -16.14 -8.46 13.96
CA ARG A 109 -14.73 -8.39 14.29
C ARG A 109 -14.32 -9.52 15.23
N GLU A 110 -15.11 -9.77 16.29
CA GLU A 110 -14.92 -10.89 17.22
C GLU A 110 -15.04 -12.24 16.52
N SER A 111 -15.99 -12.40 15.58
CA SER A 111 -16.11 -13.66 14.85
C SER A 111 -14.95 -13.93 13.88
N LEU A 112 -14.31 -12.88 13.36
CA LEU A 112 -13.18 -12.99 12.43
C LEU A 112 -11.81 -12.93 13.13
N ASP A 113 -11.76 -12.61 14.41
CA ASP A 113 -10.52 -12.55 15.19
C ASP A 113 -9.78 -13.91 15.23
N PRO A 114 -10.44 -15.05 15.51
CA PRO A 114 -9.79 -16.37 15.45
C PRO A 114 -9.22 -16.72 14.06
N HIS A 115 -9.66 -16.02 13.01
CA HIS A 115 -9.22 -16.19 11.64
C HIS A 115 -8.16 -15.15 11.24
N GLY A 116 -7.64 -14.35 12.17
CA GLY A 116 -6.49 -13.49 11.96
C GLY A 116 -6.81 -12.03 11.63
N LEU A 117 -8.08 -11.61 11.63
CA LEU A 117 -8.43 -10.23 11.30
C LEU A 117 -7.73 -9.22 12.22
N VAL A 118 -7.81 -9.39 13.55
CA VAL A 118 -7.24 -8.42 14.50
C VAL A 118 -5.72 -8.37 14.41
N GLU A 119 -5.05 -9.51 14.22
CA GLU A 119 -3.60 -9.56 14.02
C GLU A 119 -3.17 -8.76 12.78
N VAL A 120 -3.90 -8.91 11.66
CA VAL A 120 -3.66 -8.14 10.43
C VAL A 120 -3.88 -6.64 10.67
N LEU A 121 -4.96 -6.25 11.34
CA LEU A 121 -5.23 -4.84 11.64
C LEU A 121 -4.13 -4.24 12.52
N ASN A 122 -3.69 -4.95 13.55
CA ASN A 122 -2.61 -4.53 14.44
C ASN A 122 -1.28 -4.38 13.70
N PHE A 123 -0.97 -5.30 12.78
CA PHE A 123 0.21 -5.22 11.93
C PHE A 123 0.24 -3.91 11.13
N PHE A 124 -0.84 -3.57 10.42
CA PHE A 124 -0.88 -2.34 9.63
C PHE A 124 -0.88 -1.07 10.49
N ASN A 125 -1.50 -1.10 11.67
CA ASN A 125 -1.43 0.02 12.61
C ASN A 125 0.00 0.27 13.09
N ALA A 126 0.72 -0.79 13.49
CA ALA A 126 2.12 -0.69 13.92
C ALA A 126 3.04 -0.24 12.78
N LEU A 127 2.88 -0.85 11.59
CA LEU A 127 3.64 -0.49 10.39
C LEU A 127 3.46 0.99 10.04
N SER A 128 2.21 1.46 10.05
CA SER A 128 1.88 2.85 9.73
C SER A 128 2.51 3.82 10.73
N ALA A 129 2.36 3.55 12.04
CA ALA A 129 2.88 4.43 13.09
C ALA A 129 4.42 4.48 13.11
N GLN A 130 5.09 3.35 12.86
CA GLN A 130 6.53 3.23 13.02
C GLN A 130 7.31 3.69 11.77
N TYR A 131 6.85 3.33 10.57
CA TYR A 131 7.67 3.47 9.36
C TYR A 131 7.25 4.60 8.44
N VAL A 132 5.96 4.94 8.36
CA VAL A 132 5.47 5.96 7.40
C VAL A 132 6.10 7.33 7.63
N PRO A 133 6.19 7.88 8.87
CA PRO A 133 6.84 9.18 9.09
C PRO A 133 8.31 9.20 8.64
N THR A 134 9.04 8.12 8.92
CA THR A 134 10.46 8.02 8.56
C THR A 134 10.65 7.90 7.05
N ILE A 135 9.83 7.09 6.37
CA ILE A 135 9.88 6.94 4.91
C ILE A 135 9.54 8.28 4.24
N LEU A 136 8.49 8.98 4.69
CA LEU A 136 8.13 10.30 4.15
C LEU A 136 9.22 11.34 4.38
N SER A 137 9.89 11.32 5.54
CA SER A 137 11.02 12.20 5.82
C SER A 137 12.19 11.94 4.88
N SER A 138 12.59 10.66 4.70
CA SER A 138 13.62 10.29 3.73
C SER A 138 13.25 10.68 2.29
N LEU A 139 11.99 10.48 1.91
CA LEU A 139 11.52 10.84 0.57
C LEU A 139 11.48 12.36 0.37
N SER A 140 11.18 13.13 1.42
CA SER A 140 11.22 14.60 1.38
C SER A 140 12.63 15.13 1.12
N ILE A 141 13.65 14.49 1.72
CA ILE A 141 15.06 14.81 1.44
C ILE A 141 15.40 14.57 -0.04
N LEU A 142 15.01 13.40 -0.58
CA LEU A 142 15.24 13.06 -1.99
C LEU A 142 14.47 13.99 -2.94
N ALA A 143 13.25 14.37 -2.56
CA ALA A 143 12.40 15.28 -3.31
C ALA A 143 12.87 16.74 -3.22
N GLY A 144 13.73 17.10 -2.26
CA GLY A 144 14.12 18.49 -1.99
C GLY A 144 12.95 19.38 -1.56
N THR A 145 11.86 18.79 -1.07
CA THR A 145 10.65 19.49 -0.61
C THR A 145 9.95 18.64 0.45
N ASP A 146 9.22 19.27 1.38
CA ASP A 146 8.51 18.57 2.44
C ASP A 146 7.23 17.90 1.90
N LEU A 147 7.29 16.60 1.68
CA LEU A 147 6.15 15.80 1.25
C LEU A 147 5.20 15.50 2.41
N ALA A 148 5.67 15.52 3.66
CA ALA A 148 4.83 15.23 4.83
C ALA A 148 3.74 16.30 5.03
N ALA A 149 4.00 17.54 4.58
CA ALA A 149 3.02 18.62 4.57
C ALA A 149 1.71 18.29 3.83
N ALA A 150 1.74 17.33 2.89
CA ALA A 150 0.57 16.89 2.14
C ALA A 150 -0.14 15.66 2.76
N HIS A 151 0.31 15.16 3.91
CA HIS A 151 -0.17 13.90 4.52
C HIS A 151 -0.65 14.13 5.97
N THR A 152 -1.47 15.15 6.21
CA THR A 152 -1.89 15.55 7.57
C THR A 152 -2.95 14.63 8.16
N SER A 153 -3.81 14.06 7.32
CA SER A 153 -4.87 13.11 7.74
C SER A 153 -4.42 11.64 7.71
N TYR A 154 -3.21 11.38 7.19
CA TYR A 154 -2.70 10.04 6.91
C TYR A 154 -3.69 9.20 6.09
N ASN A 155 -4.00 9.66 4.87
CA ASN A 155 -4.79 8.91 3.89
C ASN A 155 -4.10 7.59 3.51
N MET A 156 -4.37 6.56 4.29
CA MET A 156 -3.76 5.24 4.20
C MET A 156 -4.81 4.18 3.91
N ASN A 157 -4.49 3.31 2.96
CA ASN A 157 -5.27 2.13 2.65
C ASN A 157 -4.34 0.94 2.65
N TYR A 158 -4.86 -0.24 2.90
CA TYR A 158 -4.07 -1.46 2.77
C TYR A 158 -4.86 -2.59 2.16
N ARG A 159 -4.13 -3.43 1.45
CA ARG A 159 -4.70 -4.48 0.63
C ARG A 159 -4.00 -5.79 0.93
N LEU A 160 -4.80 -6.80 1.21
CA LEU A 160 -4.37 -8.19 1.18
C LEU A 160 -4.70 -8.75 -0.20
N CYS A 161 -3.80 -9.51 -0.80
CA CYS A 161 -4.02 -10.19 -2.07
C CYS A 161 -3.77 -11.68 -1.91
N ASP A 162 -4.72 -12.50 -2.36
CA ASP A 162 -4.60 -13.94 -2.52
C ASP A 162 -4.60 -14.31 -4.00
N TYR A 163 -3.44 -14.75 -4.49
CA TYR A 163 -3.27 -15.28 -5.84
C TYR A 163 -3.49 -16.79 -5.79
N ASN A 164 -4.72 -17.20 -5.48
CA ASN A 164 -5.06 -18.60 -5.24
C ASN A 164 -5.20 -19.37 -6.57
N PRO A 165 -4.53 -20.53 -6.74
CA PRO A 165 -4.65 -21.34 -7.94
C PRO A 165 -6.09 -21.79 -8.25
N ASN A 166 -6.95 -21.91 -7.22
CA ASN A 166 -8.35 -22.32 -7.40
C ASN A 166 -9.24 -21.19 -7.94
N THR A 167 -8.83 -19.93 -7.78
CA THR A 167 -9.62 -18.76 -8.16
C THR A 167 -9.18 -18.12 -9.46
N ALA A 168 -8.08 -18.61 -10.05
CA ALA A 168 -7.50 -18.05 -11.25
C ALA A 168 -7.72 -19.00 -12.43
N ALA A 169 -7.76 -18.44 -13.64
CA ALA A 169 -7.75 -19.25 -14.86
C ALA A 169 -6.52 -20.19 -14.87
N PRO A 170 -6.68 -21.50 -15.16
CA PRO A 170 -5.64 -22.52 -14.95
C PRO A 170 -4.30 -22.19 -15.58
N ASP A 171 -4.31 -21.69 -16.82
CA ASP A 171 -3.10 -21.39 -17.60
C ASP A 171 -2.71 -19.90 -17.57
N SER A 172 -3.45 -19.07 -16.83
CA SER A 172 -3.17 -17.64 -16.77
C SER A 172 -1.97 -17.36 -15.88
N SER A 173 -0.91 -16.86 -16.49
CA SER A 173 0.25 -16.32 -15.79
C SER A 173 0.07 -14.86 -15.35
N ASN A 174 -1.09 -14.25 -15.63
CA ASN A 174 -1.43 -12.92 -15.13
C ASN A 174 -1.89 -13.00 -13.68
N GLY A 175 -1.30 -12.24 -12.76
CA GLY A 175 -1.82 -12.03 -11.41
C GLY A 175 -2.37 -10.63 -11.23
N CYS A 176 -1.54 -9.64 -11.55
CA CYS A 176 -1.89 -8.24 -11.61
C CYS A 176 -1.20 -7.64 -12.83
N GLY A 177 -1.96 -7.10 -13.78
CA GLY A 177 -1.40 -6.41 -14.94
C GLY A 177 -0.48 -5.23 -14.56
N ALA A 178 0.38 -4.84 -15.50
CA ALA A 178 1.30 -3.70 -15.33
C ALA A 178 0.55 -2.41 -14.97
N HIS A 179 1.07 -1.67 -14.00
CA HIS A 179 0.52 -0.39 -13.55
C HIS A 179 1.54 0.35 -12.68
N THR A 180 1.25 1.62 -12.47
CA THR A 180 1.88 2.47 -11.44
C THR A 180 0.82 2.86 -10.41
N ASP A 181 1.20 2.90 -9.13
CA ASP A 181 0.29 3.33 -8.07
C ASP A 181 0.05 4.85 -8.12
N TYR A 182 -1.15 5.28 -7.70
CA TYR A 182 -1.51 6.69 -7.72
C TYR A 182 -0.84 7.50 -6.61
N GLY A 183 -0.68 6.90 -5.42
CA GLY A 183 -0.31 7.58 -4.18
C GLY A 183 1.15 8.04 -4.10
N THR A 184 1.61 8.30 -2.88
CA THR A 184 3.00 8.71 -2.63
C THR A 184 3.91 7.50 -2.53
N ILE A 185 3.58 6.56 -1.64
CA ILE A 185 4.34 5.32 -1.46
C ILE A 185 3.43 4.09 -1.30
N SER A 186 3.97 2.93 -1.66
CA SER A 186 3.41 1.60 -1.40
C SER A 186 4.46 0.72 -0.74
N ILE A 187 4.15 0.13 0.41
CA ILE A 187 5.01 -0.85 1.09
C ILE A 187 4.43 -2.24 0.86
N ILE A 188 5.17 -3.10 0.17
CA ILE A 188 4.73 -4.44 -0.26
C ILE A 188 5.51 -5.51 0.49
N PHE A 189 4.77 -6.40 1.16
CA PHE A 189 5.27 -7.63 1.76
C PHE A 189 4.83 -8.84 0.95
N GLN A 190 5.66 -9.87 0.93
CA GLN A 190 5.46 -11.11 0.18
C GLN A 190 5.72 -12.33 1.08
N ASN A 191 5.02 -13.43 0.83
CA ASN A 191 5.04 -14.63 1.71
C ASN A 191 6.20 -15.59 1.45
N GLY A 192 7.24 -15.18 0.71
CA GLY A 192 8.31 -16.05 0.22
C GLY A 192 8.08 -16.55 -1.22
N THR A 193 6.85 -16.48 -1.74
CA THR A 193 6.54 -16.89 -3.12
C THR A 193 6.80 -15.73 -4.09
N PRO A 194 7.69 -15.89 -5.09
CA PRO A 194 7.98 -14.84 -6.06
C PRO A 194 6.80 -14.56 -6.98
N GLY A 195 6.79 -13.40 -7.60
CA GLY A 195 5.79 -13.04 -8.60
C GLY A 195 5.70 -11.54 -8.88
N LEU A 196 6.15 -10.69 -7.96
CA LEU A 196 6.28 -9.25 -8.21
C LEU A 196 7.43 -8.99 -9.19
N GLU A 197 7.19 -8.15 -10.18
CA GLU A 197 8.19 -7.68 -11.14
C GLU A 197 8.11 -6.16 -11.24
N LEU A 198 9.27 -5.50 -11.31
CA LEU A 198 9.42 -4.06 -11.52
C LEU A 198 9.92 -3.79 -12.94
N GLU A 199 9.42 -2.74 -13.57
CA GLU A 199 9.96 -2.30 -14.87
C GLU A 199 11.22 -1.45 -14.64
N GLU A 200 12.38 -1.95 -15.07
CA GLU A 200 13.65 -1.21 -14.95
C GLU A 200 13.84 -0.23 -16.12
N THR A 201 13.49 -0.69 -17.32
CA THR A 201 13.42 0.11 -18.55
C THR A 201 12.18 -0.31 -19.33
N PRO A 202 11.65 0.49 -20.26
CA PRO A 202 10.43 0.15 -20.98
C PRO A 202 10.45 -1.28 -21.53
N SER A 203 9.46 -2.09 -21.11
CA SER A 203 9.30 -3.52 -21.41
C SER A 203 10.34 -4.49 -20.82
N THR A 204 11.30 -4.02 -20.02
CA THR A 204 12.28 -4.84 -19.31
C THR A 204 11.87 -4.99 -17.84
N TRP A 205 11.50 -6.22 -17.48
CA TRP A 205 10.96 -6.55 -16.16
C TRP A 205 11.99 -7.31 -15.33
N VAL A 206 12.21 -6.85 -14.11
CA VAL A 206 13.13 -7.46 -13.14
C VAL A 206 12.31 -8.12 -12.03
N PRO A 207 12.52 -9.42 -11.74
CA PRO A 207 11.80 -10.10 -10.66
C PRO A 207 12.28 -9.64 -9.29
N VAL A 208 11.34 -9.46 -8.38
CA VAL A 208 11.61 -9.21 -6.97
C VAL A 208 11.64 -10.55 -6.22
N PRO A 209 12.65 -10.82 -5.38
CA PRO A 209 12.67 -12.00 -4.51
C PRO A 209 11.38 -12.10 -3.68
N GLY A 210 10.85 -13.31 -3.54
CA GLY A 210 9.55 -13.54 -2.88
C GLY A 210 9.55 -13.25 -1.37
N ASP A 211 10.72 -13.10 -0.75
CA ASP A 211 10.91 -12.77 0.66
C ASP A 211 11.31 -11.31 0.89
N ALA A 212 11.46 -10.51 -0.18
CA ALA A 212 11.80 -9.10 -0.08
C ALA A 212 10.58 -8.24 0.27
N THR A 213 10.79 -7.27 1.16
CA THR A 213 9.92 -6.11 1.36
C THR A 213 10.33 -4.99 0.42
N VAL A 214 9.37 -4.40 -0.28
CA VAL A 214 9.63 -3.35 -1.29
C VAL A 214 8.87 -2.08 -0.94
N VAL A 215 9.52 -0.92 -1.08
CA VAL A 215 8.88 0.39 -1.03
C VAL A 215 8.89 0.97 -2.44
N LEU A 216 7.70 1.16 -3.01
CA LEU A 216 7.50 1.77 -4.32
C LEU A 216 6.97 3.20 -4.15
N THR A 217 7.24 4.05 -5.13
CA THR A 217 6.71 5.41 -5.24
C THR A 217 5.68 5.50 -6.36
N GLY A 218 4.66 6.34 -6.17
CA GLY A 218 3.56 6.51 -7.12
C GLY A 218 3.52 7.91 -7.76
N TRP A 219 2.46 8.15 -8.54
CA TRP A 219 2.28 9.39 -9.29
C TRP A 219 2.19 10.65 -8.43
N CYS A 220 1.57 10.59 -7.25
CA CYS A 220 1.57 11.75 -6.34
C CYS A 220 2.99 12.13 -5.92
N ALA A 221 3.89 11.16 -5.68
CA ALA A 221 5.28 11.46 -5.35
C ALA A 221 5.99 12.18 -6.51
N VAL A 222 5.74 11.76 -7.76
CA VAL A 222 6.26 12.43 -8.96
C VAL A 222 5.83 13.88 -9.02
N ILE A 223 4.53 14.13 -8.92
CA ILE A 223 3.97 15.47 -9.09
C ILE A 223 4.43 16.39 -7.95
N LEU A 224 4.27 15.97 -6.70
CA LEU A 224 4.59 16.78 -5.52
C LEU A 224 6.09 17.09 -5.41
N SER A 225 6.96 16.18 -5.87
CA SER A 225 8.43 16.39 -5.87
C SER A 225 8.95 17.23 -7.04
N GLY A 226 8.08 17.66 -7.96
CA GLY A 226 8.51 18.31 -9.20
C GLY A 226 9.26 17.35 -10.13
N GLY A 227 8.98 16.05 -10.06
CA GLY A 227 9.58 15.00 -10.89
C GLY A 227 10.90 14.44 -10.37
N ARG A 228 11.41 14.90 -9.22
CA ARG A 228 12.67 14.40 -8.62
C ARG A 228 12.55 12.96 -8.13
N VAL A 229 11.35 12.58 -7.71
CA VAL A 229 11.00 11.20 -7.40
C VAL A 229 10.26 10.64 -8.60
N SER A 230 10.70 9.49 -9.11
CA SER A 230 10.02 8.77 -10.18
C SER A 230 9.00 7.79 -9.60
N ALA A 231 7.98 7.43 -10.38
CA ALA A 231 7.04 6.38 -9.98
C ALA A 231 7.50 5.01 -10.50
N ALA A 232 7.25 3.96 -9.73
CA ALA A 232 7.66 2.60 -10.06
C ALA A 232 6.54 1.80 -10.73
N LYS A 233 6.70 1.52 -12.02
CA LYS A 233 5.79 0.63 -12.74
C LYS A 233 6.09 -0.82 -12.35
N HIS A 234 5.05 -1.57 -12.03
CA HIS A 234 5.18 -2.93 -11.53
C HIS A 234 4.00 -3.81 -11.98
N ARG A 235 4.21 -5.13 -11.93
CA ARG A 235 3.18 -6.13 -12.23
C ARG A 235 3.35 -7.37 -11.35
N VAL A 236 2.35 -8.24 -11.35
CA VAL A 236 2.43 -9.55 -10.68
C VAL A 236 2.19 -10.66 -11.69
N ARG A 237 3.17 -11.56 -11.81
CA ARG A 237 3.08 -12.81 -12.56
C ARG A 237 2.75 -13.96 -11.61
N ARG A 238 1.87 -14.85 -12.06
CA ARG A 238 1.53 -16.08 -11.34
C ARG A 238 2.34 -17.24 -11.89
N ALA A 239 2.71 -18.16 -11.01
CA ALA A 239 3.09 -19.50 -11.37
C ALA A 239 1.84 -20.41 -11.24
N PRO A 240 1.41 -21.10 -12.32
CA PRO A 240 0.30 -22.04 -12.26
C PRO A 240 0.46 -23.06 -11.13
N GLY A 241 -0.62 -23.34 -10.40
CA GLY A 241 -0.63 -24.25 -9.25
C GLY A 241 0.03 -23.73 -7.97
N VAL A 242 0.66 -22.55 -7.98
CA VAL A 242 1.34 -21.98 -6.81
C VAL A 242 0.51 -20.84 -6.23
N ARG A 243 0.18 -20.94 -4.93
CA ARG A 243 -0.47 -19.85 -4.19
C ARG A 243 0.56 -18.83 -3.75
N ARG A 244 0.27 -17.55 -3.96
CA ARG A 244 1.07 -16.42 -3.47
C ARG A 244 0.17 -15.49 -2.65
N LEU A 245 0.71 -14.96 -1.55
CA LEU A 245 0.06 -13.92 -0.75
C LEU A 245 0.91 -12.66 -0.76
N SER A 246 0.25 -11.49 -0.75
CA SER A 246 0.93 -10.22 -0.50
C SER A 246 0.09 -9.31 0.39
N ALA A 247 0.76 -8.49 1.19
CA ALA A 247 0.15 -7.44 2.00
C ALA A 247 0.76 -6.10 1.58
N VAL A 248 -0.09 -5.10 1.30
CA VAL A 248 0.36 -3.80 0.78
C VAL A 248 -0.20 -2.69 1.63
N LEU A 249 0.63 -1.76 2.09
CA LEU A 249 0.23 -0.48 2.67
C LEU A 249 0.43 0.62 1.63
N PHE A 250 -0.64 1.32 1.27
CA PHE A 250 -0.63 2.49 0.40
C PHE A 250 -0.74 3.76 1.24
N VAL A 251 0.13 4.72 0.99
CA VAL A 251 0.10 6.06 1.58
C VAL A 251 -0.06 7.07 0.47
N ALA A 252 -1.13 7.84 0.53
CA ALA A 252 -1.42 8.92 -0.40
C ALA A 252 -1.53 10.25 0.35
N PRO A 253 -1.38 11.39 -0.34
CA PRO A 253 -1.66 12.67 0.27
C PRO A 253 -3.15 12.80 0.63
N ASP A 254 -3.48 13.80 1.42
CA ASP A 254 -4.87 14.10 1.76
C ASP A 254 -5.69 14.39 0.49
N LEU A 255 -6.98 14.01 0.52
CA LEU A 255 -7.81 13.96 -0.69
C LEU A 255 -7.99 15.33 -1.36
N ASP A 256 -7.95 16.42 -0.60
CA ASP A 256 -8.12 17.80 -1.04
C ASP A 256 -6.81 18.49 -1.47
N VAL A 257 -5.66 17.81 -1.32
CA VAL A 257 -4.36 18.33 -1.77
C VAL A 257 -4.37 18.52 -3.28
N LYS A 258 -4.03 19.73 -3.74
CA LYS A 258 -3.85 20.02 -5.16
C LYS A 258 -2.58 19.37 -5.70
N LEU A 259 -2.70 18.63 -6.79
CA LEU A 259 -1.61 17.94 -7.45
C LEU A 259 -0.81 18.91 -8.31
N LYS A 260 0.19 19.52 -7.65
CA LYS A 260 1.21 20.37 -8.25
C LYS A 260 2.51 20.23 -7.44
N PRO A 261 3.67 20.65 -7.98
CA PRO A 261 4.91 20.69 -7.20
C PRO A 261 4.73 21.44 -5.87
N LEU A 262 5.24 20.87 -4.78
CA LEU A 262 5.13 21.46 -3.43
C LEU A 262 6.23 22.48 -3.17
N GLY A 263 5.85 23.56 -2.47
CA GLY A 263 6.75 24.65 -2.10
C GLY A 263 7.38 25.32 -3.33
N ASP A 264 8.67 25.62 -3.24
CA ASP A 264 9.43 26.25 -4.32
C ASP A 264 10.05 25.23 -5.30
N SER A 265 9.62 23.96 -5.23
CA SER A 265 10.15 22.88 -6.06
C SER A 265 9.95 23.18 -7.54
N GLN A 266 11.04 23.52 -8.22
CA GLN A 266 11.04 23.72 -9.67
C GLN A 266 10.98 22.35 -10.36
N PRO A 267 10.01 22.12 -11.28
CA PRO A 267 9.95 20.89 -12.06
C PRO A 267 11.28 20.59 -12.78
N ILE A 268 11.74 19.35 -12.73
CA ILE A 268 12.95 18.93 -13.47
C ILE A 268 12.69 18.79 -14.98
N ARG A 269 11.42 18.70 -15.36
CA ARG A 269 10.90 18.77 -16.73
C ARG A 269 9.51 19.40 -16.71
N PRO A 270 9.02 19.95 -17.84
CA PRO A 270 7.68 20.52 -17.90
C PRO A 270 6.60 19.51 -17.51
N PHE A 271 5.67 19.93 -16.66
CA PHE A 271 4.38 19.26 -16.46
C PHE A 271 3.33 19.94 -17.35
N SER A 272 2.18 19.27 -17.52
CA SER A 272 1.01 19.86 -18.17
C SER A 272 0.53 21.12 -17.45
N GLU A 273 -0.18 22.00 -18.16
CA GLU A 273 -0.78 23.19 -17.55
C GLU A 273 -1.74 22.84 -16.40
N THR A 274 -2.50 21.76 -16.54
CA THR A 274 -3.43 21.25 -15.53
C THR A 274 -2.73 20.96 -14.20
N ILE A 275 -1.58 20.29 -14.25
CA ILE A 275 -0.77 20.01 -13.05
C ILE A 275 -0.14 21.30 -12.52
N MET A 276 0.44 22.14 -13.38
CA MET A 276 1.09 23.37 -12.93
C MET A 276 0.13 24.36 -12.26
N ARG A 277 -1.13 24.42 -12.70
CA ARG A 277 -2.19 25.24 -12.08
C ARG A 277 -2.76 24.60 -10.81
N GLY A 278 -2.60 23.29 -10.63
CA GLY A 278 -3.20 22.54 -9.52
C GLY A 278 -4.71 22.40 -9.68
N ASP A 279 -5.17 22.23 -10.92
CA ASP A 279 -6.60 22.12 -11.25
C ASP A 279 -7.21 20.77 -10.80
N LEU A 280 -6.36 19.80 -10.48
CA LEU A 280 -6.73 18.49 -9.95
C LEU A 280 -6.30 18.35 -8.49
N ASP A 281 -7.16 17.76 -7.66
CA ASP A 281 -6.79 17.24 -6.35
C ASP A 281 -6.60 15.73 -6.37
N VAL A 282 -6.11 15.20 -5.25
CA VAL A 282 -5.85 13.76 -5.08
C VAL A 282 -7.13 12.94 -5.22
N GLU A 283 -8.28 13.42 -4.75
CA GLU A 283 -9.56 12.73 -4.92
C GLU A 283 -9.92 12.57 -6.39
N THR A 284 -9.91 13.67 -7.15
CA THR A 284 -10.20 13.66 -8.59
C THR A 284 -9.23 12.76 -9.34
N PHE A 285 -7.94 12.86 -9.03
CA PHE A 285 -6.90 12.05 -9.68
C PHE A 285 -7.04 10.56 -9.39
N LYS A 286 -7.33 10.21 -8.14
CA LYS A 286 -7.64 8.85 -7.72
C LYS A 286 -8.85 8.30 -8.48
N ASP A 287 -9.87 9.11 -8.72
CA ASP A 287 -11.06 8.68 -9.46
C ASP A 287 -10.77 8.43 -10.94
N VAL A 288 -9.94 9.26 -11.58
CA VAL A 288 -9.47 9.06 -12.95
C VAL A 288 -8.66 7.76 -13.04
N MET A 289 -7.62 7.60 -12.21
CA MET A 289 -6.84 6.37 -12.17
C MET A 289 -7.71 5.15 -11.84
N GLY A 290 -8.67 5.31 -10.94
CA GLY A 290 -9.55 4.24 -10.48
C GLY A 290 -10.43 3.63 -11.57
N LYS A 291 -10.74 4.33 -12.67
CA LYS A 291 -11.63 3.83 -13.76
C LYS A 291 -11.19 2.48 -14.28
N ARG A 292 -9.92 2.34 -14.66
CA ARG A 292 -9.40 1.08 -15.21
C ARG A 292 -9.13 0.00 -14.17
N TRP A 293 -8.81 0.39 -12.94
CA TRP A 293 -8.74 -0.58 -11.84
C TRP A 293 -10.10 -1.19 -11.56
N ARG A 294 -11.18 -0.41 -11.66
CA ARG A 294 -12.54 -0.94 -11.51
C ARG A 294 -12.88 -1.96 -12.58
N TYR A 295 -12.48 -1.74 -13.83
CA TYR A 295 -12.59 -2.76 -14.88
C TYR A 295 -11.78 -4.03 -14.56
N ARG A 296 -10.48 -3.88 -14.22
CA ARG A 296 -9.59 -5.01 -13.90
C ARG A 296 -9.96 -5.76 -12.61
N GLU A 297 -10.72 -5.13 -11.72
CA GLU A 297 -11.29 -5.71 -10.51
C GLU A 297 -12.76 -6.12 -10.68
N GLY A 298 -13.27 -6.10 -11.93
CA GLY A 298 -14.61 -6.56 -12.30
C GLY A 298 -15.78 -5.72 -11.78
N ASN A 299 -15.52 -4.51 -11.28
CA ASN A 299 -16.55 -3.61 -10.75
C ASN A 299 -17.26 -2.78 -11.85
N GLU A 300 -16.65 -2.61 -13.04
CA GLU A 300 -17.19 -1.83 -14.17
C GLU A 300 -16.85 -2.53 -15.50
N GLU A 301 -17.61 -2.26 -16.57
CA GLU A 301 -17.29 -2.69 -17.95
C GLU A 301 -16.45 -1.61 -18.66
N MET A 302 -15.57 -1.99 -19.59
CA MET A 302 -14.73 -1.04 -20.33
C MET A 302 -15.47 -0.54 -21.57
N ASP A 303 -15.55 0.78 -21.76
CA ASP A 303 -16.09 1.34 -22.99
C ASP A 303 -15.16 1.00 -24.17
N ASN A 304 -15.74 0.57 -25.30
CA ASN A 304 -15.03 0.12 -26.51
C ASN A 304 -14.09 1.17 -27.16
N ALA A 305 -14.02 2.40 -26.64
CA ALA A 305 -13.25 3.51 -27.18
C ALA A 305 -11.87 3.73 -26.53
N ASP A 306 -11.58 3.09 -25.39
CA ASP A 306 -10.35 3.33 -24.63
C ASP A 306 -9.21 2.38 -25.04
N SER A 307 -8.60 2.64 -26.20
CA SER A 307 -7.47 1.84 -26.73
C SER A 307 -6.09 2.21 -26.17
N LEU A 308 -5.97 3.31 -25.41
CA LEU A 308 -4.70 3.71 -24.77
C LEU A 308 -4.43 2.84 -23.53
N SER A 309 -3.19 2.75 -23.04
CA SER A 309 -2.90 2.15 -21.72
C SER A 309 -3.22 3.15 -20.60
N GLN A 310 -3.57 2.69 -19.38
CA GLN A 310 -3.82 3.56 -18.21
C GLN A 310 -2.66 4.50 -17.98
N ASP A 311 -1.45 3.96 -18.01
CA ASP A 311 -0.23 4.72 -17.79
C ASP A 311 -0.05 5.78 -18.88
N ASN A 312 -0.42 5.51 -20.13
CA ASN A 312 -0.34 6.52 -21.20
C ASN A 312 -1.33 7.68 -20.96
N GLU A 313 -2.54 7.38 -20.50
CA GLU A 313 -3.54 8.42 -20.18
C GLU A 313 -3.06 9.31 -19.04
N ILE A 314 -2.50 8.71 -17.99
CA ILE A 314 -1.94 9.44 -16.85
C ILE A 314 -0.65 10.17 -17.23
N GLU A 315 0.22 9.57 -18.04
CA GLU A 315 1.41 10.23 -18.57
C GLU A 315 1.04 11.48 -19.37
N ASN A 316 0.07 11.40 -20.28
CA ASN A 316 -0.41 12.56 -21.02
C ASN A 316 -1.02 13.62 -20.09
N MET A 317 -1.80 13.20 -19.09
CA MET A 317 -2.37 14.13 -18.10
C MET A 317 -1.28 14.86 -17.30
N VAL A 318 -0.22 14.15 -16.91
CA VAL A 318 0.85 14.70 -16.06
C VAL A 318 1.83 15.54 -16.87
N TRP A 319 2.22 15.07 -18.05
CA TRP A 319 3.32 15.67 -18.83
C TRP A 319 2.87 16.62 -19.95
N GLY A 320 1.65 16.45 -20.48
CA GLY A 320 1.13 17.23 -21.62
C GLY A 320 1.42 16.56 -22.95
#